data_AF-A0A7S2CKJ3-F1
#
_entry.id   AF-A0A7S2CKJ3-F1
#
_cell.length_a   1.000
_cell.length_b   1.000
_cell.length_c   1.000
_cell.angle_alpha   90.00
_cell.angle_beta   90.00
_cell.angle_gamma   90.00
#
_symmetry.space_group_name_H-M   'P 1'
#
loop_
_entity.id
_entity.type
_entity.pdbx_description
1 polymer ?
#
loop_
_entity_poly.entity_id
_entity_poly.type
_entity_poly.pdbx_seq_one_letter_code
_entity_poly.pdbx_strand_id
1 'polypeptide(L)'
;MKFGKDLQSNMIPEWVHNYCDYQALKQVLKVVQVGAVDEEQTKFFLLVEDELQKVNQFYLQKLNELESQLQQVQNDLSGADTLSSSAKPDSLQLPTMYRELGQMQSYVWLNFQAFSKIMKKYDKHMELRGTDNQKSQLFDKRLETEPFKSARLDAVLELYREVRKVSGGGTSTAQFGEMKLIAGSAAPALAEELAARIGVPLTEAKIERFNDGEVSIQIMENVRGSDVFIVQPTSPPVNDNLMELLLLISAARRASAARVSAIVPYYGYARQDRKDRARVPISAADVARMLEAMGVDRVCCVDLHCGQIQGFFGPRTPVDNLFAGPIALSYFKLKNLKDPVIVSPDAGGVARAKNFMEGMGNICNISDVSLAVIIKQRARAGVVGSMHLVGNVSGCDCIIVDDMIDTAGTLSLAADELKNFGARRVFAFATHGLFNGPAAERLERCALEEVVVANTVPLKKEVQDITKKIRVISVGKLLQGAIRAIHTGESISALFNSDLGGRLLA
;
A
#
# COMPACT_ATOMS: atom_id res chain seq x y z
N MET A 1 14.13 4.98 -3.62
CA MET A 1 14.95 5.07 -2.39
C MET A 1 15.98 3.93 -2.35
N LYS A 2 17.22 4.14 -1.89
CA LYS A 2 18.14 3.02 -1.60
C LYS A 2 17.54 2.26 -0.41
N PHE A 3 17.14 1.02 -0.61
CA PHE A 3 16.40 0.20 0.36
C PHE A 3 16.87 0.32 1.82
N GLY A 4 18.18 0.45 2.10
CA GLY A 4 18.64 0.62 3.47
C GLY A 4 18.17 1.90 4.20
N LYS A 5 17.82 2.99 3.50
CA LYS A 5 17.19 4.17 4.13
C LYS A 5 15.70 3.94 4.41
N ASP A 6 15.06 3.19 3.53
CA ASP A 6 13.65 2.78 3.62
C ASP A 6 13.46 1.81 4.80
N LEU A 7 14.37 0.86 4.96
CA LEU A 7 14.40 -0.03 6.11
C LEU A 7 14.50 0.77 7.42
N GLN A 8 15.46 1.70 7.53
CA GLN A 8 15.67 2.51 8.73
C GLN A 8 14.46 3.37 9.13
N SER A 9 13.76 3.95 8.15
CA SER A 9 12.57 4.77 8.46
C SER A 9 11.38 3.96 8.97
N ASN A 10 11.32 2.67 8.63
CA ASN A 10 10.24 1.76 9.02
C ASN A 10 10.57 0.95 10.29
N MET A 11 11.78 1.07 10.87
CA MET A 11 12.16 0.36 12.09
C MET A 11 11.41 0.89 13.31
N ILE A 12 11.02 -0.03 14.21
CA ILE A 12 10.53 0.34 15.53
C ILE A 12 11.70 0.91 16.34
N PRO A 13 11.63 2.15 16.86
CA PRO A 13 12.76 2.82 17.51
C PRO A 13 13.41 2.02 18.64
N GLU A 14 12.60 1.31 19.41
CA GLU A 14 13.05 0.47 20.53
C GLU A 14 13.77 -0.80 20.09
N TRP A 15 13.55 -1.24 18.85
CA TRP A 15 14.05 -2.52 18.33
C TRP A 15 15.15 -2.33 17.28
N VAL A 16 15.60 -1.10 17.02
CA VAL A 16 16.54 -0.75 15.93
C VAL A 16 17.77 -1.65 15.91
N HIS A 17 18.36 -1.94 17.06
CA HIS A 17 19.56 -2.79 17.17
C HIS A 17 19.33 -4.27 16.84
N ASN A 18 18.08 -4.70 16.83
CA ASN A 18 17.68 -6.07 16.55
C ASN A 18 17.28 -6.27 15.09
N TYR A 19 17.23 -5.24 14.26
CA TYR A 19 17.04 -5.41 12.81
C TYR A 19 18.35 -5.82 12.12
N CYS A 20 18.21 -6.42 10.95
CA CYS A 20 19.29 -6.69 10.01
C CYS A 20 20.05 -5.40 9.67
N ASP A 21 21.35 -5.36 9.94
CA ASP A 21 22.25 -4.28 9.54
C ASP A 21 22.59 -4.42 8.05
N TYR A 22 21.61 -4.05 7.24
CA TYR A 22 21.72 -4.06 5.79
C TYR A 22 22.87 -3.18 5.28
N GLN A 23 23.29 -2.14 6.02
CA GLN A 23 24.41 -1.30 5.58
C GLN A 23 25.75 -1.96 5.84
N ALA A 24 25.94 -2.60 6.99
CA ALA A 24 27.15 -3.38 7.28
C ALA A 24 27.31 -4.51 6.27
N LEU A 25 26.26 -5.31 6.03
CA LEU A 25 26.30 -6.38 5.03
C LEU A 25 26.64 -5.87 3.63
N LYS A 26 26.08 -4.71 3.27
CA LYS A 26 26.37 -4.06 1.99
C LYS A 26 27.79 -3.52 1.90
N GLN A 27 28.39 -3.09 3.00
CA GLN A 27 29.79 -2.65 3.03
C GLN A 27 30.72 -3.84 2.82
N VAL A 28 30.48 -4.96 3.52
CA VAL A 28 31.25 -6.20 3.33
C VAL A 28 31.11 -6.72 1.91
N LEU A 29 29.90 -6.74 1.36
CA LEU A 29 29.65 -7.18 -0.02
C LEU A 29 30.45 -6.39 -1.08
N LYS A 30 30.77 -5.11 -0.83
CA LYS A 30 31.57 -4.32 -1.78
C LYS A 30 33.02 -4.78 -1.86
N VAL A 31 33.53 -5.38 -0.79
CA VAL A 31 34.93 -5.81 -0.68
C VAL A 31 35.12 -7.18 -1.31
N VAL A 32 34.08 -8.03 -1.32
CA VAL A 32 34.08 -9.35 -1.96
C VAL A 32 34.38 -9.21 -3.45
N GLN A 33 35.51 -9.76 -3.92
CA GLN A 33 35.84 -9.71 -5.35
C GLN A 33 35.20 -10.86 -6.16
N VAL A 34 34.88 -10.57 -7.42
CA VAL A 34 34.42 -11.58 -8.39
C VAL A 34 35.57 -12.56 -8.66
N GLY A 35 35.40 -13.83 -8.28
CA GLY A 35 36.44 -14.85 -8.40
C GLY A 35 37.44 -14.91 -7.24
N ALA A 36 37.21 -14.18 -6.13
CA ALA A 36 38.05 -14.29 -4.93
C ALA A 36 37.94 -15.65 -4.24
N VAL A 37 39.05 -16.01 -3.60
CA VAL A 37 39.25 -17.18 -2.72
C VAL A 37 38.14 -17.26 -1.66
N ASP A 38 37.79 -18.50 -1.29
CA ASP A 38 36.72 -18.93 -0.38
C ASP A 38 36.52 -18.03 0.87
N GLU A 39 37.59 -17.45 1.40
CA GLU A 39 37.62 -16.70 2.67
C GLU A 39 36.76 -15.42 2.71
N GLU A 40 36.75 -14.59 1.66
CA GLU A 40 35.95 -13.35 1.65
C GLU A 40 34.45 -13.61 1.48
N GLN A 41 34.11 -14.62 0.67
CA GLN A 41 32.73 -15.08 0.54
C GLN A 41 32.26 -15.70 1.84
N THR A 42 33.10 -16.53 2.48
CA THR A 42 32.84 -17.11 3.78
C THR A 42 32.58 -16.01 4.81
N LYS A 43 33.39 -14.95 4.84
CA LYS A 43 33.19 -13.81 5.74
C LYS A 43 31.86 -13.09 5.52
N PHE A 44 31.44 -12.90 4.27
CA PHE A 44 30.13 -12.33 3.97
C PHE A 44 28.99 -13.23 4.47
N PHE A 45 29.05 -14.54 4.19
CA PHE A 45 28.02 -15.47 4.63
C PHE A 45 27.98 -15.63 6.14
N LEU A 46 29.14 -15.66 6.82
CA LEU A 46 29.21 -15.65 8.29
C LEU A 46 28.51 -14.41 8.86
N LEU A 47 28.74 -13.23 8.30
CA LEU A 47 28.05 -12.02 8.77
C LEU A 47 26.54 -12.06 8.47
N VAL A 48 26.12 -12.62 7.34
CA VAL A 48 24.69 -12.85 7.05
C VAL A 48 24.08 -13.79 8.08
N GLU A 49 24.76 -14.86 8.45
CA GLU A 49 24.30 -15.81 9.47
C GLU A 49 24.26 -15.18 10.87
N ASP A 50 25.27 -14.41 11.26
CA ASP A 50 25.30 -13.69 12.54
C ASP A 50 24.12 -12.72 12.64
N GLU A 51 23.86 -11.96 11.59
CA GLU A 51 22.73 -11.04 11.52
C GLU A 51 21.39 -11.78 11.53
N LEU A 52 21.30 -12.93 10.85
CA LEU A 52 20.11 -13.77 10.84
C LEU A 52 19.83 -14.34 12.24
N GLN A 53 20.88 -14.80 12.93
CA GLN A 53 20.81 -15.33 14.28
C GLN A 53 20.38 -14.24 15.27
N LYS A 54 20.96 -13.03 15.17
CA LYS A 54 20.56 -11.87 15.98
C LYS A 54 19.08 -11.56 15.83
N VAL A 55 18.61 -11.47 14.57
CA VAL A 55 17.20 -11.19 14.26
C VAL A 55 16.29 -12.30 14.79
N ASN A 56 16.70 -13.56 14.61
CA ASN A 56 15.95 -14.72 15.10
C ASN A 56 15.86 -14.74 16.63
N GLN A 57 16.97 -14.47 17.32
CA GLN A 57 17.02 -14.50 18.77
C GLN A 57 16.07 -13.46 19.37
N PHE A 58 16.08 -12.24 18.84
CA PHE A 58 15.14 -11.21 19.28
C PHE A 58 13.68 -11.58 18.94
N TYR A 59 13.43 -12.10 17.74
CA TYR A 59 12.11 -12.57 17.34
C TYR A 59 11.58 -13.65 18.30
N LEU A 60 12.36 -14.69 18.58
CA LEU A 60 11.98 -15.76 19.49
C LEU A 60 11.80 -15.27 20.93
N GLN A 61 12.66 -14.36 21.39
CA GLN A 61 12.52 -13.76 22.71
C GLN A 61 11.18 -13.02 22.83
N LYS A 62 10.88 -12.12 21.89
CA LYS A 62 9.63 -11.35 21.91
C LYS A 62 8.40 -12.22 21.74
N LEU A 63 8.49 -13.25 20.90
CA LEU A 63 7.41 -14.20 20.71
C LEU A 63 7.12 -15.00 22.00
N ASN A 64 8.17 -15.47 22.69
CA ASN A 64 8.02 -16.14 23.98
C ASN A 64 7.49 -15.20 25.08
N GLU A 65 7.92 -13.93 25.08
CA GLU A 65 7.38 -12.90 25.99
C GLU A 65 5.87 -12.73 25.78
N LEU A 66 5.43 -12.56 24.53
CA LEU A 66 4.02 -12.44 24.18
C LEU A 66 3.21 -13.71 24.47
N GLU A 67 3.77 -14.87 24.14
CA GLU A 67 3.15 -16.17 24.43
C GLU A 67 2.97 -16.37 25.95
N SER A 68 4.00 -16.07 26.75
CA SER A 68 3.93 -16.15 28.21
C SER A 68 2.93 -15.18 28.81
N GLN A 69 2.87 -13.94 28.30
CA GLN A 69 1.86 -12.97 28.72
C GLN A 69 0.45 -13.45 28.37
N LEU A 70 0.25 -14.00 27.17
CA LEU A 70 -1.05 -14.54 26.76
C LEU A 70 -1.48 -15.72 27.60
N GLN A 71 -0.57 -16.67 27.86
CA GLN A 71 -0.83 -17.80 28.73
C GLN A 71 -1.14 -17.35 30.16
N GLN A 72 -0.45 -16.32 30.66
CA GLN A 72 -0.76 -15.73 31.97
C GLN A 72 -2.18 -15.15 32.00
N VAL A 73 -2.56 -14.34 31.00
CA VAL A 73 -3.92 -13.80 30.89
C VAL A 73 -4.95 -14.92 30.76
N GLN A 74 -4.65 -15.97 30.00
CA GLN A 74 -5.50 -17.15 29.86
C GLN A 74 -5.72 -17.87 31.21
N ASN A 75 -4.63 -18.07 31.96
CA ASN A 75 -4.65 -18.71 33.27
C ASN A 75 -5.45 -17.87 34.27
N ASP A 76 -5.23 -16.56 34.30
CA ASP A 76 -5.96 -15.62 35.16
C ASP A 76 -7.47 -15.64 34.86
N LEU A 77 -7.85 -15.71 33.57
CA LEU A 77 -9.24 -15.85 33.16
C LEU A 77 -9.85 -17.21 33.56
N SER A 78 -9.08 -18.29 33.47
CA SER A 78 -9.54 -19.63 33.87
C SER A 78 -9.63 -19.82 35.39
N GLY A 79 -8.81 -19.11 36.17
CA GLY A 79 -8.81 -19.16 37.64
C GLY A 79 -9.91 -18.29 38.27
N ALA A 80 -10.36 -17.25 37.57
CA ALA A 80 -11.41 -16.33 38.05
C ALA A 80 -12.79 -16.99 38.24
N ASP A 81 -13.03 -18.19 37.69
CA ASP A 81 -14.26 -18.96 37.92
C ASP A 81 -14.35 -19.57 39.34
N THR A 82 -13.31 -19.45 40.18
CA THR A 82 -13.30 -20.05 41.54
C THR A 82 -13.29 -19.07 42.72
N LEU A 83 -13.10 -17.76 42.51
CA LEU A 83 -13.07 -16.77 43.61
C LEU A 83 -13.77 -15.45 43.20
N SER A 84 -14.55 -14.91 44.12
CA SER A 84 -15.46 -13.77 43.98
C SER A 84 -14.93 -12.53 43.22
N SER A 85 -15.64 -12.15 42.16
CA SER A 85 -16.10 -10.80 41.77
C SER A 85 -15.35 -9.51 42.16
N SER A 86 -14.01 -9.42 42.10
CA SER A 86 -13.37 -8.08 42.19
C SER A 86 -12.06 -7.85 41.45
N ALA A 87 -11.54 -8.83 40.70
CA ALA A 87 -10.36 -8.61 39.86
C ALA A 87 -10.61 -9.15 38.44
N LYS A 88 -11.22 -8.33 37.58
CA LYS A 88 -11.11 -8.57 36.13
C LYS A 88 -9.67 -8.21 35.76
N PRO A 89 -8.84 -9.15 35.28
CA PRO A 89 -7.52 -8.80 34.78
C PRO A 89 -7.70 -7.75 33.67
N ASP A 90 -6.96 -6.65 33.81
CA ASP A 90 -7.20 -5.39 33.11
C ASP A 90 -7.43 -5.56 31.60
N SER A 91 -8.53 -4.98 31.12
CA SER A 91 -8.81 -4.71 29.70
C SER A 91 -7.77 -3.80 29.02
N LEU A 92 -6.72 -3.38 29.74
CA LEU A 92 -5.60 -2.56 29.27
C LEU A 92 -4.45 -3.38 28.65
N GLN A 93 -4.32 -4.68 28.93
CA GLN A 93 -3.17 -5.47 28.45
C GLN A 93 -3.36 -6.01 27.02
N LEU A 94 -4.53 -6.59 26.71
CA LEU A 94 -4.82 -7.17 25.38
C LEU A 94 -4.59 -6.19 24.21
N PRO A 95 -5.06 -4.92 24.24
CA PRO A 95 -4.79 -3.96 23.17
C PRO A 95 -3.30 -3.62 23.00
N THR A 96 -2.54 -3.67 24.09
CA THR A 96 -1.08 -3.44 24.08
C THR A 96 -0.38 -4.64 23.46
N MET A 97 -0.72 -5.86 23.87
CA MET A 97 -0.20 -7.10 23.30
C MET A 97 -0.55 -7.24 21.81
N TYR A 98 -1.74 -6.79 21.41
CA TYR A 98 -2.15 -6.72 20.01
C TYR A 98 -1.30 -5.78 19.18
N ARG A 99 -0.98 -4.59 19.73
CA ARG A 99 -0.05 -3.66 19.09
C ARG A 99 1.35 -4.28 18.95
N GLU A 100 1.82 -4.98 19.98
CA GLU A 100 3.10 -5.69 19.96
C GLU A 100 3.12 -6.83 18.94
N LEU A 101 2.00 -7.55 18.75
CA LEU A 101 1.85 -8.55 17.68
C LEU A 101 1.95 -7.92 16.29
N GLY A 102 1.29 -6.78 16.04
CA GLY A 102 1.43 -6.06 14.78
C GLY A 102 2.86 -5.52 14.54
N GLN A 103 3.51 -5.06 15.61
CA GLN A 103 4.93 -4.68 15.59
C GLN A 103 5.82 -5.88 15.23
N MET A 104 5.55 -7.07 15.78
CA MET A 104 6.25 -8.31 15.46
C MET A 104 6.07 -8.73 14.00
N GLN A 105 4.84 -8.65 13.46
CA GLN A 105 4.57 -8.89 12.04
C GLN A 105 5.38 -7.94 11.14
N SER A 106 5.38 -6.65 11.48
CA SER A 106 6.16 -5.63 10.76
C SER A 106 7.67 -5.90 10.84
N TYR A 107 8.17 -6.30 12.01
CA TYR A 107 9.56 -6.66 12.23
C TYR A 107 9.98 -7.87 11.37
N VAL A 108 9.17 -8.93 11.32
CA VAL A 108 9.42 -10.10 10.47
C VAL A 108 9.49 -9.69 9.00
N TRP A 109 8.49 -8.95 8.52
CA TRP A 109 8.43 -8.53 7.12
C TRP A 109 9.63 -7.66 6.71
N LEU A 110 10.00 -6.67 7.52
CA LEU A 110 11.13 -5.78 7.22
C LEU A 110 12.46 -6.53 7.16
N ASN A 111 12.70 -7.46 8.09
CA ASN A 111 13.92 -8.27 8.10
C ASN A 111 13.95 -9.25 6.93
N PHE A 112 12.84 -9.90 6.61
CA PHE A 112 12.71 -10.74 5.41
C PHE A 112 13.10 -9.97 4.15
N GLN A 113 12.54 -8.77 3.97
CA GLN A 113 12.88 -7.90 2.85
C GLN A 113 14.36 -7.50 2.84
N ALA A 114 14.98 -7.32 4.01
CA ALA A 114 16.38 -6.95 4.11
C ALA A 114 17.31 -8.08 3.68
N PHE A 115 17.09 -9.28 4.21
CA PHE A 115 17.86 -10.46 3.85
C PHE A 115 17.67 -10.85 2.37
N SER A 116 16.44 -10.88 1.89
CA SER A 116 16.15 -11.18 0.48
C SER A 116 16.84 -10.19 -0.47
N LYS A 117 16.82 -8.89 -0.13
CA LYS A 117 17.48 -7.87 -0.96
C LYS A 117 19.00 -7.94 -0.93
N ILE A 118 19.61 -8.25 0.21
CA ILE A 118 21.08 -8.36 0.26
C ILE A 118 21.55 -9.59 -0.51
N MET A 119 20.82 -10.71 -0.43
CA MET A 119 21.12 -11.92 -1.20
C MET A 119 20.93 -11.71 -2.71
N LYS A 120 19.85 -11.05 -3.13
CA LYS A 120 19.67 -10.65 -4.54
C LYS A 120 20.74 -9.69 -5.04
N LYS A 121 21.38 -8.96 -4.12
CA LYS A 121 22.50 -8.08 -4.42
C LYS A 121 23.82 -8.85 -4.50
N TYR A 122 24.02 -9.84 -3.63
CA TYR A 122 25.12 -10.80 -3.74
C TYR A 122 25.12 -11.49 -5.10
N ASP A 123 23.99 -12.05 -5.51
CA ASP A 123 23.89 -12.73 -6.82
C ASP A 123 24.15 -11.78 -7.99
N LYS A 124 23.78 -10.51 -7.86
CA LYS A 124 24.10 -9.49 -8.87
C LYS A 124 25.60 -9.23 -8.93
N HIS A 125 26.22 -9.10 -7.76
CA HIS A 125 27.64 -8.76 -7.62
C HIS A 125 28.54 -9.90 -8.10
N MET A 126 28.11 -11.14 -7.89
CA MET A 126 28.83 -12.37 -8.28
C MET A 126 28.42 -12.91 -9.66
N GLU A 127 27.61 -12.17 -10.43
CA GLU A 127 27.15 -12.58 -11.76
C GLU A 127 26.37 -13.92 -11.80
N LEU A 128 25.73 -14.30 -10.69
CA LEU A 128 24.98 -15.56 -10.54
C LEU A 128 23.52 -15.47 -10.98
N ARG A 129 23.03 -14.28 -11.37
CA ARG A 129 21.62 -14.07 -11.73
C ARG A 129 21.23 -14.86 -12.98
N GLY A 130 20.20 -15.68 -12.86
CA GLY A 130 19.71 -16.51 -13.98
C GLY A 130 20.58 -17.75 -14.24
N THR A 131 21.49 -18.09 -13.31
CA THR A 131 22.24 -19.34 -13.32
C THR A 131 21.64 -20.32 -12.30
N ASP A 132 21.91 -21.62 -12.47
CA ASP A 132 21.51 -22.64 -11.49
C ASP A 132 22.19 -22.46 -10.11
N ASN A 133 23.26 -21.66 -10.05
CA ASN A 133 24.02 -21.35 -8.84
C ASN A 133 23.51 -20.10 -8.09
N GLN A 134 22.30 -19.61 -8.43
CA GLN A 134 21.71 -18.44 -7.79
C GLN A 134 21.41 -18.71 -6.30
N LYS A 135 22.15 -18.05 -5.40
CA LYS A 135 22.06 -18.32 -3.95
C LYS A 135 20.85 -17.65 -3.29
N SER A 136 20.31 -16.56 -3.85
CA SER A 136 19.14 -15.87 -3.28
C SER A 136 17.88 -16.73 -3.26
N GLN A 137 17.66 -17.61 -4.25
CA GLN A 137 16.47 -18.45 -4.27
C GLN A 137 16.48 -19.49 -3.15
N LEU A 138 17.64 -20.11 -2.92
CA LEU A 138 17.82 -21.06 -1.82
C LEU A 138 17.68 -20.36 -0.47
N PHE A 139 18.24 -19.16 -0.34
CA PHE A 139 18.14 -18.38 0.88
C PHE A 139 16.71 -17.88 1.14
N ASP A 140 15.98 -17.41 0.13
CA ASP A 140 14.56 -17.00 0.26
C ASP A 140 13.71 -18.19 0.77
N LYS A 141 13.90 -19.41 0.23
CA LYS A 141 13.24 -20.64 0.75
C LYS A 141 13.61 -20.94 2.21
N ARG A 142 14.87 -20.68 2.59
CA ARG A 142 15.30 -20.81 3.99
C ARG A 142 14.58 -19.78 4.85
N LEU A 143 14.52 -18.51 4.44
CA LEU A 143 13.82 -17.46 5.19
C LEU A 143 12.33 -17.76 5.40
N GLU A 144 11.69 -18.44 4.45
CA GLU A 144 10.29 -18.90 4.55
C GLU A 144 10.10 -20.02 5.60
N THR A 145 11.18 -20.71 6.01
CA THR A 145 11.13 -21.85 6.95
C THR A 145 11.81 -21.57 8.29
N GLU A 146 12.99 -20.94 8.32
CA GLU A 146 13.70 -20.44 9.51
C GLU A 146 14.52 -19.20 9.14
N PRO A 147 14.51 -18.11 9.93
CA PRO A 147 14.05 -17.95 11.32
C PRO A 147 12.60 -17.48 11.48
N PHE A 148 11.90 -17.16 10.39
CA PHE A 148 10.65 -16.41 10.41
C PHE A 148 9.39 -17.28 10.44
N LYS A 149 9.42 -18.47 11.07
CA LYS A 149 8.31 -19.45 11.04
C LYS A 149 6.96 -18.77 11.26
N SER A 150 6.16 -18.66 10.19
CA SER A 150 4.80 -18.14 10.29
C SER A 150 4.03 -18.93 11.34
N ALA A 151 4.18 -20.27 11.34
CA ALA A 151 3.44 -21.18 12.21
C ALA A 151 3.53 -20.85 13.72
N ARG A 152 4.65 -20.30 14.21
CA ARG A 152 4.76 -19.90 15.62
C ARG A 152 4.05 -18.57 15.89
N LEU A 153 4.22 -17.58 15.02
CA LEU A 153 3.49 -16.33 15.13
C LEU A 153 1.99 -16.54 14.93
N ASP A 154 1.61 -17.40 13.99
CA ASP A 154 0.24 -17.85 13.73
C ASP A 154 -0.33 -18.55 14.97
N ALA A 155 0.44 -19.40 15.64
CA ALA A 155 0.02 -20.03 16.89
C ALA A 155 -0.20 -19.01 18.02
N VAL A 156 0.69 -18.01 18.17
CA VAL A 156 0.53 -16.95 19.17
C VAL A 156 -0.64 -16.02 18.82
N LEU A 157 -0.88 -15.75 17.54
CA LEU A 157 -2.06 -15.03 17.06
C LEU A 157 -3.35 -15.80 17.36
N GLU A 158 -3.34 -17.12 17.18
CA GLU A 158 -4.47 -17.98 17.52
C GLU A 158 -4.71 -18.00 19.03
N LEU A 159 -3.65 -18.12 19.83
CA LEU A 159 -3.72 -18.00 21.28
C LEU A 159 -4.30 -16.64 21.70
N TYR A 160 -3.85 -15.54 21.08
CA TYR A 160 -4.43 -14.21 21.32
C TYR A 160 -5.92 -14.18 21.01
N ARG A 161 -6.36 -14.77 19.90
CA ARG A 161 -7.78 -14.87 19.52
C ARG A 161 -8.58 -15.67 20.55
N GLU A 162 -8.04 -16.79 21.04
CA GLU A 162 -8.67 -17.61 22.08
C GLU A 162 -8.81 -16.87 23.40
N VAL A 163 -7.72 -16.27 23.89
CA VAL A 163 -7.71 -15.49 25.14
C VAL A 163 -8.69 -14.32 25.06
N ARG A 164 -8.73 -13.62 23.94
CA ARG A 164 -9.68 -12.51 23.70
C ARG A 164 -11.14 -12.97 23.68
N LYS A 165 -11.43 -14.16 23.13
CA LYS A 165 -12.79 -14.75 23.13
C LYS A 165 -13.25 -15.01 24.56
N VAL A 166 -12.37 -15.56 25.41
CA VAL A 166 -12.67 -15.91 26.81
C VAL A 166 -12.73 -14.67 27.71
N SER A 167 -11.92 -13.64 27.46
CA SER A 167 -11.89 -12.40 28.24
C SER A 167 -13.16 -11.55 28.09
N GLY A 168 -14.20 -12.05 27.42
CA GLY A 168 -15.46 -11.37 27.21
C GLY A 168 -15.25 -10.01 26.57
N GLY A 169 -14.65 -9.97 25.37
CA GLY A 169 -14.55 -8.80 24.49
C GLY A 169 -14.65 -7.47 25.22
N GLY A 170 -13.63 -7.15 26.02
CA GLY A 170 -13.61 -5.98 26.89
C GLY A 170 -14.11 -4.76 26.14
N THR A 171 -15.11 -4.10 26.74
CA THR A 171 -15.68 -2.80 26.38
C THR A 171 -14.67 -1.96 25.63
N SER A 172 -14.77 -2.04 24.31
CA SER A 172 -14.00 -1.25 23.41
C SER A 172 -14.52 0.18 23.53
N THR A 173 -13.60 1.12 23.70
CA THR A 173 -13.86 2.54 23.47
C THR A 173 -14.25 2.84 22.01
N ALA A 174 -14.15 1.86 21.09
CA ALA A 174 -14.77 1.92 19.79
C ALA A 174 -16.26 1.57 19.88
N GLN A 175 -17.07 2.38 19.21
CA GLN A 175 -18.54 2.33 19.16
C GLN A 175 -19.11 1.03 18.54
N PHE A 176 -18.26 0.13 18.03
CA PHE A 176 -18.58 -1.10 17.31
C PHE A 176 -17.80 -2.31 17.88
N GLY A 177 -18.20 -3.53 17.50
CA GLY A 177 -17.52 -4.77 17.90
C GLY A 177 -16.12 -4.94 17.28
N GLU A 178 -15.56 -6.14 17.35
CA GLU A 178 -14.20 -6.43 16.85
C GLU A 178 -14.01 -5.98 15.39
N MET A 179 -12.85 -5.37 15.09
CA MET A 179 -12.42 -5.07 13.72
C MET A 179 -12.10 -6.36 12.97
N LYS A 180 -12.71 -6.54 11.79
CA LYS A 180 -12.41 -7.64 10.86
C LYS A 180 -11.95 -7.06 9.53
N LEU A 181 -10.84 -7.57 8.99
CA LEU A 181 -10.28 -7.10 7.72
C LEU A 181 -10.38 -8.23 6.69
N ILE A 182 -11.21 -8.05 5.68
CA ILE A 182 -11.42 -9.03 4.60
C ILE A 182 -10.74 -8.50 3.33
N ALA A 183 -9.95 -9.34 2.68
CA ALA A 183 -9.36 -9.04 1.37
C ALA A 183 -10.23 -9.65 0.27
N GLY A 184 -10.49 -8.89 -0.79
CA GLY A 184 -10.87 -9.52 -2.07
C GLY A 184 -9.62 -9.87 -2.90
N SER A 185 -9.86 -10.44 -4.08
CA SER A 185 -8.83 -10.95 -4.99
C SER A 185 -8.06 -9.84 -5.74
N ALA A 186 -8.55 -8.60 -5.75
CA ALA A 186 -8.01 -7.56 -6.60
C ALA A 186 -6.73 -6.90 -6.06
N ALA A 187 -6.44 -6.99 -4.75
CA ALA A 187 -5.19 -6.44 -4.18
C ALA A 187 -4.76 -7.15 -2.87
N PRO A 188 -4.48 -8.46 -2.91
CA PRO A 188 -4.11 -9.23 -1.72
C PRO A 188 -2.87 -8.66 -1.01
N ALA A 189 -1.84 -8.27 -1.76
CA ALA A 189 -0.61 -7.72 -1.18
C ALA A 189 -0.82 -6.41 -0.40
N LEU A 190 -1.75 -5.55 -0.83
CA LEU A 190 -2.09 -4.33 -0.08
C LEU A 190 -2.91 -4.68 1.17
N ALA A 191 -3.81 -5.65 1.08
CA ALA A 191 -4.59 -6.10 2.23
C ALA A 191 -3.70 -6.75 3.31
N GLU A 192 -2.72 -7.56 2.91
CA GLU A 192 -1.70 -8.13 3.80
C GLU A 192 -0.84 -7.03 4.46
N GLU A 193 -0.42 -6.02 3.68
CA GLU A 193 0.30 -4.87 4.23
C GLU A 193 -0.56 -4.15 5.29
N LEU A 194 -1.84 -3.95 5.04
CA LEU A 194 -2.77 -3.32 5.98
C LEU A 194 -2.96 -4.18 7.24
N ALA A 195 -3.16 -5.48 7.07
CA ALA A 195 -3.27 -6.45 8.16
C ALA A 195 -2.05 -6.34 9.10
N ALA A 196 -0.84 -6.41 8.54
CA ALA A 196 0.40 -6.29 9.30
C ALA A 196 0.57 -4.93 10.01
N ARG A 197 0.20 -3.83 9.33
CA ARG A 197 0.33 -2.47 9.89
C ARG A 197 -0.70 -2.16 10.98
N ILE A 198 -1.91 -2.71 10.88
CA ILE A 198 -2.98 -2.52 11.87
C ILE A 198 -2.82 -3.52 13.02
N GLY A 199 -2.20 -4.67 12.75
CA GLY A 199 -2.10 -5.80 13.67
C GLY A 199 -3.30 -6.74 13.62
N VAL A 200 -4.23 -6.57 12.66
CA VAL A 200 -5.37 -7.49 12.49
C VAL A 200 -4.97 -8.54 11.45
N PRO A 201 -5.04 -9.83 11.75
CA PRO A 201 -4.92 -10.84 10.69
C PRO A 201 -6.09 -10.72 9.70
N LEU A 202 -5.84 -11.04 8.44
CA LEU A 202 -6.92 -11.11 7.45
C LEU A 202 -7.95 -12.17 7.88
N THR A 203 -9.21 -11.77 7.83
CA THR A 203 -10.35 -12.65 8.03
C THR A 203 -10.50 -13.53 6.81
N GLU A 204 -10.48 -14.84 7.01
CA GLU A 204 -10.53 -15.79 5.91
C GLU A 204 -11.87 -15.69 5.17
N ALA A 205 -11.80 -15.43 3.86
CA ALA A 205 -12.91 -15.48 2.94
C ALA A 205 -12.54 -16.38 1.78
N LYS A 206 -13.33 -17.44 1.58
CA LYS A 206 -13.20 -18.32 0.42
C LYS A 206 -13.84 -17.64 -0.77
N ILE A 207 -13.03 -17.25 -1.74
CA ILE A 207 -13.44 -16.59 -2.98
C ILE A 207 -13.12 -17.53 -4.14
N GLU A 208 -14.14 -18.07 -4.76
CA GLU A 208 -14.02 -18.99 -5.89
C GLU A 208 -14.77 -18.46 -7.11
N ARG A 209 -14.49 -19.07 -8.27
CA ARG A 209 -15.25 -18.88 -9.49
C ARG A 209 -15.81 -20.23 -9.91
N PHE A 210 -17.11 -20.31 -10.18
CA PHE A 210 -17.70 -21.47 -10.81
C PHE A 210 -17.22 -21.59 -12.28
N ASN A 211 -17.45 -22.74 -12.91
CA ASN A 211 -16.97 -23.01 -14.28
C ASN A 211 -17.54 -22.05 -15.34
N ASP A 212 -18.67 -21.41 -15.07
CA ASP A 212 -19.33 -20.41 -15.90
C ASP A 212 -18.85 -18.96 -15.61
N GLY A 213 -17.97 -18.79 -14.62
CA GLY A 213 -17.40 -17.50 -14.22
C GLY A 213 -18.15 -16.80 -13.08
N GLU A 214 -19.24 -17.38 -12.55
CA GLU A 214 -19.95 -16.80 -11.41
C GLU A 214 -19.06 -16.78 -10.15
N VAL A 215 -19.12 -15.66 -9.41
CA VAL A 215 -18.36 -15.48 -8.17
C VAL A 215 -19.05 -16.19 -7.01
N SER A 216 -18.33 -17.09 -6.35
CA SER A 216 -18.76 -17.73 -5.09
C SER A 216 -17.97 -17.15 -3.92
N ILE A 217 -18.65 -16.71 -2.87
CA ILE A 217 -18.05 -16.11 -1.68
C ILE A 217 -18.60 -16.77 -0.42
N GLN A 218 -17.69 -17.17 0.47
CA GLN A 218 -18.01 -17.61 1.82
C GLN A 218 -17.04 -16.96 2.82
N ILE A 219 -17.56 -16.20 3.77
CA ILE A 219 -16.77 -15.70 4.91
C ILE A 219 -16.66 -16.85 5.92
N MET A 220 -15.43 -17.29 6.21
CA MET A 220 -15.18 -18.50 7.00
C MET A 220 -15.25 -18.23 8.52
N GLU A 221 -15.08 -16.98 8.93
CA GLU A 221 -15.16 -16.56 10.33
C GLU A 221 -16.50 -15.91 10.68
N ASN A 222 -16.85 -15.94 11.96
CA ASN A 222 -17.99 -15.19 12.48
C ASN A 222 -17.70 -13.68 12.48
N VAL A 223 -18.54 -12.93 11.77
CA VAL A 223 -18.48 -11.46 11.67
C VAL A 223 -19.67 -10.76 12.33
N ARG A 224 -20.50 -11.49 13.09
CA ARG A 224 -21.69 -10.94 13.75
C ARG A 224 -21.30 -9.86 14.75
N GLY A 225 -21.89 -8.68 14.62
CA GLY A 225 -21.62 -7.54 15.50
C GLY A 225 -20.25 -6.88 15.28
N SER A 226 -19.45 -7.39 14.34
CA SER A 226 -18.10 -6.89 14.03
C SER A 226 -18.16 -5.62 13.16
N ASP A 227 -17.07 -4.85 13.21
CA ASP A 227 -16.78 -3.75 12.30
C ASP A 227 -15.91 -4.27 11.15
N VAL A 228 -16.54 -4.53 10.01
CA VAL A 228 -15.93 -5.21 8.87
C VAL A 228 -15.38 -4.19 7.88
N PHE A 229 -14.11 -4.33 7.52
CA PHE A 229 -13.44 -3.57 6.47
C PHE A 229 -13.11 -4.51 5.31
N ILE A 230 -13.61 -4.21 4.12
CA ILE A 230 -13.37 -5.00 2.90
C ILE A 230 -12.39 -4.24 2.02
N VAL A 231 -11.18 -4.77 1.81
CA VAL A 231 -10.16 -4.18 0.93
C VAL A 231 -10.27 -4.78 -0.45
N GLN A 232 -10.80 -4.00 -1.40
CA GLN A 232 -11.01 -4.46 -2.77
C GLN A 232 -11.06 -3.27 -3.74
N PRO A 233 -9.98 -2.96 -4.47
CA PRO A 233 -10.05 -2.01 -5.58
C PRO A 233 -10.87 -2.61 -6.74
N THR A 234 -11.63 -1.77 -7.43
CA THR A 234 -12.41 -2.18 -8.62
C THR A 234 -11.59 -1.98 -9.90
N SER A 235 -10.34 -2.45 -9.88
CA SER A 235 -9.39 -2.38 -10.99
C SER A 235 -9.62 -3.51 -12.02
N PRO A 236 -9.02 -3.48 -13.23
CA PRO A 236 -9.20 -4.54 -14.22
C PRO A 236 -8.83 -5.95 -13.70
N PRO A 237 -9.68 -6.99 -13.92
CA PRO A 237 -10.97 -6.96 -14.61
C PRO A 237 -12.06 -6.28 -13.76
N VAL A 238 -12.57 -5.15 -14.25
CA VAL A 238 -13.33 -4.19 -13.44
C VAL A 238 -14.66 -4.78 -12.95
N ASN A 239 -15.36 -5.50 -13.82
CA ASN A 239 -16.68 -6.05 -13.51
C ASN A 239 -16.61 -7.19 -12.51
N ASP A 240 -15.63 -8.09 -12.67
CA ASP A 240 -15.46 -9.23 -11.78
C ASP A 240 -15.08 -8.76 -10.38
N ASN A 241 -14.13 -7.81 -10.30
CA ASN A 241 -13.70 -7.23 -9.03
C ASN A 241 -14.81 -6.41 -8.35
N LEU A 242 -15.66 -5.74 -9.13
CA LEU A 242 -16.84 -5.04 -8.63
C LEU A 242 -17.90 -6.03 -8.11
N MET A 243 -18.24 -7.07 -8.88
CA MET A 243 -19.20 -8.09 -8.46
C MET A 243 -18.74 -8.81 -7.20
N GLU A 244 -17.46 -9.11 -7.09
CA GLU A 244 -16.85 -9.68 -5.90
C GLU A 244 -16.97 -8.76 -4.68
N LEU A 245 -16.68 -7.46 -4.83
CA LEU A 245 -16.89 -6.48 -3.76
C LEU A 245 -18.35 -6.44 -3.30
N LEU A 246 -19.29 -6.36 -4.26
CA LEU A 246 -20.73 -6.31 -3.97
C LEU A 246 -21.18 -7.54 -3.17
N LEU A 247 -20.72 -8.73 -3.56
CA LEU A 247 -21.04 -9.98 -2.90
C LEU A 247 -20.35 -10.13 -1.55
N LEU A 248 -19.11 -9.63 -1.36
CA LEU A 248 -18.45 -9.59 -0.06
C LEU A 248 -19.21 -8.70 0.93
N ILE A 249 -19.67 -7.52 0.49
CA ILE A 249 -20.50 -6.61 1.28
C ILE A 249 -21.81 -7.32 1.67
N SER A 250 -22.50 -7.90 0.69
CA SER A 250 -23.75 -8.64 0.90
C SER A 250 -23.58 -9.81 1.88
N ALA A 251 -22.50 -10.59 1.76
CA ALA A 251 -22.18 -11.70 2.64
C ALA A 251 -21.95 -11.23 4.08
N ALA A 252 -21.12 -10.19 4.29
CA ALA A 252 -20.86 -9.62 5.61
C ALA A 252 -22.14 -9.07 6.24
N ARG A 253 -22.97 -8.36 5.47
CA ARG A 253 -24.24 -7.81 5.94
C ARG A 253 -25.22 -8.91 6.36
N ARG A 254 -25.39 -9.95 5.55
CA ARG A 254 -26.25 -11.10 5.85
C ARG A 254 -25.73 -11.92 7.04
N ALA A 255 -24.41 -11.94 7.25
CA ALA A 255 -23.78 -12.50 8.43
C ALA A 255 -23.92 -11.59 9.68
N SER A 256 -24.74 -10.54 9.62
CA SER A 256 -25.05 -9.64 10.73
C SER A 256 -23.86 -8.83 11.25
N ALA A 257 -22.95 -8.44 10.36
CA ALA A 257 -21.95 -7.42 10.69
C ALA A 257 -22.61 -6.13 11.19
N ALA A 258 -22.07 -5.54 12.26
CA ALA A 258 -22.60 -4.29 12.81
C ALA A 258 -22.37 -3.14 11.83
N ARG A 259 -21.20 -3.11 11.21
CA ARG A 259 -20.83 -2.13 10.19
C ARG A 259 -19.98 -2.77 9.10
N VAL A 260 -20.19 -2.35 7.85
CA VAL A 260 -19.44 -2.78 6.67
C VAL A 260 -18.86 -1.55 5.95
N SER A 261 -17.56 -1.38 6.05
CA SER A 261 -16.81 -0.32 5.36
C SER A 261 -16.07 -0.90 4.15
N ALA A 262 -16.33 -0.35 2.96
CA ALA A 262 -15.59 -0.73 1.75
C ALA A 262 -14.35 0.15 1.60
N ILE A 263 -13.17 -0.46 1.65
CA ILE A 263 -11.90 0.17 1.33
C ILE A 263 -11.63 -0.12 -0.15
N VAL A 264 -11.78 0.89 -1.00
CA VAL A 264 -11.71 0.82 -2.46
C VAL A 264 -10.55 1.70 -2.94
N PRO A 265 -9.27 1.24 -2.83
CA PRO A 265 -8.11 2.07 -3.16
C PRO A 265 -8.11 2.65 -4.57
N TYR A 266 -8.74 1.95 -5.52
CA TYR A 266 -9.03 2.46 -6.86
C TYR A 266 -10.51 2.24 -7.18
N TYR A 267 -11.21 3.33 -7.49
CA TYR A 267 -12.63 3.32 -7.86
C TYR A 267 -12.78 3.24 -9.39
N GLY A 268 -13.05 2.04 -9.90
CA GLY A 268 -13.41 1.79 -11.29
C GLY A 268 -14.66 2.57 -11.71
N TYR A 269 -14.83 2.76 -13.02
CA TYR A 269 -15.89 3.60 -13.61
C TYR A 269 -15.84 5.10 -13.25
N ALA A 270 -14.91 5.57 -12.42
CA ALA A 270 -14.81 6.98 -11.98
C ALA A 270 -14.70 8.02 -13.10
N ARG A 271 -14.20 7.64 -14.29
CA ARG A 271 -14.14 8.53 -15.47
C ARG A 271 -15.52 8.80 -16.10
N GLN A 272 -16.54 8.04 -15.74
CA GLN A 272 -17.92 8.18 -16.23
C GLN A 272 -18.78 8.84 -15.15
N ASP A 273 -18.40 10.06 -14.77
CA ASP A 273 -18.96 10.85 -13.66
C ASP A 273 -20.05 11.84 -14.10
N ARG A 274 -20.23 12.04 -15.41
CA ARG A 274 -21.26 12.93 -15.96
C ARG A 274 -21.66 12.49 -17.36
N LYS A 275 -22.78 13.05 -17.84
CA LYS A 275 -23.18 12.92 -19.24
C LYS A 275 -22.34 13.87 -20.10
N ASP A 276 -21.28 13.35 -20.71
CA ASP A 276 -20.45 14.08 -21.67
C ASP A 276 -21.17 14.29 -23.02
N ARG A 277 -22.12 13.41 -23.34
CA ARG A 277 -22.95 13.43 -24.54
C ARG A 277 -24.35 12.88 -24.25
N ALA A 278 -25.26 12.97 -25.21
CA ALA A 278 -26.59 12.38 -25.07
C ALA A 278 -26.54 10.84 -25.02
N ARG A 279 -27.43 10.22 -24.22
CA ARG A 279 -27.66 8.76 -24.14
C ARG A 279 -26.46 7.93 -23.64
N VAL A 280 -25.76 8.43 -22.62
CA VAL A 280 -24.72 7.68 -21.88
C VAL A 280 -25.11 7.51 -20.41
N PRO A 281 -24.64 6.45 -19.73
CA PRO A 281 -24.83 6.29 -18.29
C PRO A 281 -23.95 7.26 -17.49
N ILE A 282 -24.19 7.31 -16.17
CA ILE A 282 -23.25 7.89 -15.21
C ILE A 282 -22.76 6.74 -14.35
N SER A 283 -21.93 5.87 -14.93
CA SER A 283 -21.58 4.58 -14.31
C SER A 283 -20.95 4.73 -12.93
N ALA A 284 -20.20 5.80 -12.65
CA ALA A 284 -19.67 6.04 -11.31
C ALA A 284 -20.79 6.18 -10.26
N ALA A 285 -21.91 6.81 -10.61
CA ALA A 285 -23.08 6.94 -9.75
C ALA A 285 -23.88 5.64 -9.67
N ASP A 286 -23.96 4.88 -10.76
CA ASP A 286 -24.62 3.57 -10.75
C ASP A 286 -23.86 2.57 -9.86
N VAL A 287 -22.51 2.61 -9.87
CA VAL A 287 -21.67 1.84 -8.94
C VAL A 287 -21.92 2.23 -7.49
N ALA A 288 -22.01 3.53 -7.19
CA ALA A 288 -22.31 4.00 -5.83
C ALA A 288 -23.64 3.43 -5.33
N ARG A 289 -24.70 3.50 -6.16
CA ARG A 289 -26.01 2.92 -5.84
C ARG A 289 -25.98 1.42 -5.63
N MET A 290 -25.19 0.68 -6.42
CA MET A 290 -25.04 -0.77 -6.24
C MET A 290 -24.37 -1.10 -4.90
N LEU A 291 -23.31 -0.38 -4.52
CA LEU A 291 -22.64 -0.57 -3.23
C LEU A 291 -23.59 -0.28 -2.05
N GLU A 292 -24.37 0.80 -2.13
CA GLU A 292 -25.38 1.13 -1.13
C GLU A 292 -26.49 0.08 -1.06
N ALA A 293 -26.96 -0.42 -2.22
CA ALA A 293 -27.97 -1.45 -2.30
C ALA A 293 -27.52 -2.79 -1.69
N MET A 294 -26.22 -3.12 -1.76
CA MET A 294 -25.64 -4.28 -1.06
C MET A 294 -25.51 -4.07 0.45
N GLY A 295 -25.69 -2.83 0.92
CA GLY A 295 -25.60 -2.46 2.32
C GLY A 295 -24.18 -2.17 2.75
N VAL A 296 -23.45 -1.30 2.05
CA VAL A 296 -22.25 -0.66 2.59
C VAL A 296 -22.65 0.48 3.54
N ASP A 297 -21.92 0.67 4.65
CA ASP A 297 -22.14 1.79 5.58
C ASP A 297 -21.21 2.97 5.32
N ARG A 298 -20.02 2.71 4.75
CA ARG A 298 -18.98 3.72 4.50
C ARG A 298 -18.07 3.27 3.38
N VAL A 299 -17.57 4.22 2.60
CA VAL A 299 -16.58 3.96 1.54
C VAL A 299 -15.34 4.79 1.79
N CYS A 300 -14.17 4.18 1.68
CA CYS A 300 -12.89 4.88 1.70
C CYS A 300 -12.15 4.64 0.38
N CYS A 301 -11.83 5.72 -0.32
CA CYS A 301 -11.15 5.70 -1.61
C CYS A 301 -9.82 6.45 -1.52
N VAL A 302 -8.96 6.28 -2.53
CA VAL A 302 -7.78 7.13 -2.72
C VAL A 302 -7.90 7.83 -4.07
N ASP A 303 -7.72 9.14 -4.11
CA ASP A 303 -7.71 10.02 -5.29
C ASP A 303 -8.80 9.71 -6.32
N LEU A 304 -10.09 9.82 -5.92
CA LEU A 304 -11.20 9.79 -6.86
C LEU A 304 -10.95 10.71 -8.06
N HIS A 305 -11.28 10.24 -9.26
CA HIS A 305 -11.10 10.99 -10.51
C HIS A 305 -11.71 12.40 -10.44
N CYS A 306 -12.86 12.49 -9.74
CA CYS A 306 -13.61 13.71 -9.53
C CYS A 306 -14.15 13.72 -8.09
N GLY A 307 -13.93 14.81 -7.34
CA GLY A 307 -14.32 14.90 -5.92
C GLY A 307 -15.84 14.79 -5.69
N GLN A 308 -16.63 15.13 -6.72
CA GLN A 308 -18.09 15.08 -6.73
C GLN A 308 -18.63 13.64 -6.64
N ILE A 309 -17.82 12.62 -6.93
CA ILE A 309 -18.22 11.20 -6.78
C ILE A 309 -18.64 10.91 -5.33
N GLN A 310 -18.08 11.61 -4.34
CA GLN A 310 -18.52 11.52 -2.94
C GLN A 310 -20.02 11.82 -2.77
N GLY A 311 -20.57 12.74 -3.57
CA GLY A 311 -21.98 13.10 -3.56
C GLY A 311 -22.89 12.14 -4.36
N PHE A 312 -22.34 11.09 -4.98
CA PHE A 312 -23.15 10.03 -5.60
C PHE A 312 -23.65 9.02 -4.57
N PHE A 313 -22.99 8.96 -3.41
CA PHE A 313 -23.44 8.20 -2.26
C PHE A 313 -24.46 9.03 -1.47
N GLY A 314 -25.49 8.36 -0.96
CA GLY A 314 -26.52 8.96 -0.14
C GLY A 314 -25.97 9.42 1.22
N PRO A 315 -26.77 10.20 1.97
CA PRO A 315 -26.34 10.79 3.24
C PRO A 315 -26.06 9.77 4.36
N ARG A 316 -26.43 8.50 4.16
CA ARG A 316 -26.18 7.40 5.10
C ARG A 316 -24.84 6.72 4.89
N THR A 317 -24.17 7.00 3.77
CA THR A 317 -22.93 6.35 3.36
C THR A 317 -21.83 7.40 3.23
N PRO A 318 -21.14 7.75 4.32
CA PRO A 318 -20.01 8.67 4.24
C PRO A 318 -18.93 8.13 3.30
N VAL A 319 -18.28 9.04 2.58
CA VAL A 319 -17.16 8.72 1.68
C VAL A 319 -15.93 9.47 2.14
N ASP A 320 -14.89 8.74 2.49
CA ASP A 320 -13.59 9.30 2.83
C ASP A 320 -12.66 9.17 1.62
N ASN A 321 -12.47 10.28 0.87
CA ASN A 321 -11.53 10.33 -0.24
C ASN A 321 -10.13 10.78 0.23
N LEU A 322 -9.20 9.84 0.32
CA LEU A 322 -7.82 10.08 0.72
C LEU A 322 -6.98 10.56 -0.47
N PHE A 323 -5.83 11.20 -0.22
CA PHE A 323 -4.93 11.71 -1.27
C PHE A 323 -3.53 11.13 -1.12
N ALA A 324 -2.99 10.52 -2.18
CA ALA A 324 -1.63 9.96 -2.20
C ALA A 324 -0.55 11.01 -2.49
N GLY A 325 -0.93 12.22 -2.92
CA GLY A 325 -0.02 13.33 -3.21
C GLY A 325 1.08 13.56 -2.15
N PRO A 326 0.76 13.67 -0.84
CA PRO A 326 1.76 13.85 0.22
C PRO A 326 2.82 12.74 0.29
N ILE A 327 2.46 11.50 -0.04
CA ILE A 327 3.37 10.34 -0.07
C ILE A 327 4.36 10.51 -1.24
N ALA A 328 3.85 10.88 -2.41
CA ALA A 328 4.67 11.15 -3.59
C ALA A 328 5.58 12.37 -3.42
N LEU A 329 5.07 13.45 -2.82
CA LEU A 329 5.87 14.64 -2.50
C LEU A 329 7.07 14.28 -1.63
N SER A 330 6.84 13.46 -0.61
CA SER A 330 7.89 12.99 0.28
C SER A 330 8.90 12.10 -0.46
N TYR A 331 8.49 11.42 -1.54
CA TYR A 331 9.38 10.64 -2.39
C TYR A 331 10.24 11.54 -3.28
N PHE A 332 9.64 12.57 -3.88
CA PHE A 332 10.34 13.56 -4.70
C PHE A 332 11.25 14.48 -3.89
N LYS A 333 10.94 14.72 -2.61
CA LYS A 333 11.86 15.41 -1.67
C LYS A 333 13.22 14.72 -1.57
N LEU A 334 13.26 13.40 -1.73
CA LEU A 334 14.49 12.60 -1.71
C LEU A 334 15.23 12.60 -3.06
N LYS A 335 14.62 13.19 -4.10
CA LYS A 335 15.26 13.41 -5.39
C LYS A 335 15.94 14.77 -5.33
N ASN A 336 17.19 14.83 -5.75
CA ASN A 336 17.92 16.10 -5.90
C ASN A 336 17.38 16.83 -7.13
N LEU A 337 16.19 17.41 -7.00
CA LEU A 337 15.55 18.19 -8.06
C LEU A 337 16.19 19.57 -8.14
N LYS A 338 16.34 20.11 -9.35
CA LYS A 338 16.73 21.50 -9.57
C LYS A 338 15.62 22.19 -10.33
N ASP A 339 15.20 23.32 -9.77
CA ASP A 339 14.14 24.21 -10.25
C ASP A 339 12.90 23.40 -10.65
N PRO A 340 12.26 22.70 -9.69
CA PRO A 340 11.18 21.78 -10.01
C PRO A 340 9.96 22.53 -10.58
N VAL A 341 9.43 22.01 -11.69
CA VAL A 341 8.21 22.50 -12.32
C VAL A 341 7.17 21.38 -12.31
N ILE A 342 6.02 21.64 -11.70
CA ILE A 342 4.88 20.72 -11.75
C ILE A 342 4.12 20.95 -13.05
N VAL A 343 3.83 19.89 -13.77
CA VAL A 343 3.19 19.96 -15.09
C VAL A 343 1.84 19.27 -15.06
N SER A 344 0.80 19.99 -15.48
CA SER A 344 -0.49 19.38 -15.82
C SER A 344 -0.48 18.90 -17.27
N PRO A 345 -0.75 17.62 -17.55
CA PRO A 345 -0.74 17.09 -18.93
C PRO A 345 -1.94 17.55 -19.77
N ASP A 346 -2.98 18.07 -19.12
CA ASP A 346 -4.14 18.69 -19.77
C ASP A 346 -4.77 19.78 -18.88
N ALA A 347 -5.85 20.41 -19.38
CA ALA A 347 -6.56 21.46 -18.66
C ALA A 347 -7.38 20.94 -17.46
N GLY A 348 -7.79 19.66 -17.47
CA GLY A 348 -8.59 19.07 -16.39
C GLY A 348 -7.76 18.79 -15.13
N GLY A 349 -6.47 18.49 -15.30
CA GLY A 349 -5.53 18.21 -14.21
C GLY A 349 -4.95 19.45 -13.50
N VAL A 350 -5.26 20.67 -13.94
CA VAL A 350 -4.56 21.89 -13.46
C VAL A 350 -4.73 22.12 -11.96
N ALA A 351 -5.94 21.91 -11.42
CA ALA A 351 -6.18 22.02 -9.98
C ALA A 351 -5.36 21.02 -9.18
N ARG A 352 -5.21 19.78 -9.68
CA ARG A 352 -4.40 18.73 -9.06
C ARG A 352 -2.91 19.07 -9.10
N ALA A 353 -2.42 19.51 -10.25
CA ALA A 353 -1.05 19.95 -10.43
C ALA A 353 -0.72 21.14 -9.51
N LYS A 354 -1.64 22.10 -9.37
CA LYS A 354 -1.51 23.22 -8.44
C LYS A 354 -1.42 22.76 -6.98
N ASN A 355 -2.32 21.88 -6.53
CA ASN A 355 -2.28 21.35 -5.17
C ASN A 355 -0.97 20.59 -4.89
N PHE A 356 -0.48 19.85 -5.87
CA PHE A 356 0.82 19.16 -5.77
C PHE A 356 1.98 20.15 -5.70
N MET A 357 1.96 21.24 -6.48
CA MET A 357 2.95 22.32 -6.42
C MET A 357 2.98 23.00 -5.05
N GLU A 358 1.82 23.40 -4.51
CA GLU A 358 1.71 24.01 -3.18
C GLU A 358 2.21 23.06 -2.09
N GLY A 359 1.83 21.77 -2.17
CA GLY A 359 2.34 20.74 -1.28
C GLY A 359 3.85 20.55 -1.40
N MET A 360 4.42 20.67 -2.61
CA MET A 360 5.86 20.58 -2.81
C MET A 360 6.59 21.76 -2.17
N GLY A 361 6.07 22.97 -2.30
CA GLY A 361 6.63 24.15 -1.63
C GLY A 361 6.66 23.97 -0.11
N ASN A 362 5.53 23.54 0.46
CA ASN A 362 5.36 23.38 1.91
C ASN A 362 6.14 22.20 2.51
N ILE A 363 6.06 21.01 1.90
CA ILE A 363 6.63 19.78 2.45
C ILE A 363 8.13 19.66 2.14
N CYS A 364 8.56 20.17 0.97
CA CYS A 364 9.95 20.07 0.55
C CYS A 364 10.78 21.30 0.93
N ASN A 365 10.17 22.36 1.47
CA ASN A 365 10.80 23.67 1.74
C ASN A 365 11.51 24.25 0.51
N ILE A 366 10.82 24.22 -0.64
CA ILE A 366 11.31 24.75 -1.91
C ILE A 366 10.48 25.99 -2.22
N SER A 367 11.08 27.17 -2.13
CA SER A 367 10.38 28.45 -2.33
C SER A 367 9.89 28.67 -3.76
N ASP A 368 10.61 28.12 -4.75
CA ASP A 368 10.40 28.41 -6.17
C ASP A 368 9.96 27.16 -6.95
N VAL A 369 8.80 26.61 -6.61
CA VAL A 369 8.14 25.56 -7.42
C VAL A 369 7.19 26.24 -8.41
N SER A 370 7.40 26.03 -9.71
CA SER A 370 6.54 26.61 -10.75
C SER A 370 5.49 25.62 -11.25
N LEU A 371 4.42 26.13 -11.85
CA LEU A 371 3.40 25.36 -12.55
C LEU A 371 3.51 25.57 -14.06
N ALA A 372 3.41 24.49 -14.82
CA ALA A 372 3.22 24.53 -16.26
C ALA A 372 2.02 23.67 -16.69
N VAL A 373 1.42 24.00 -17.83
CA VAL A 373 0.25 23.31 -18.36
C VAL A 373 0.45 23.02 -19.84
N ILE A 374 0.19 21.78 -20.23
CA ILE A 374 0.15 21.38 -21.63
C ILE A 374 -1.29 21.50 -22.13
N ILE A 375 -1.50 22.34 -23.13
CA ILE A 375 -2.79 22.53 -23.78
C ILE A 375 -2.75 21.81 -25.12
N LYS A 376 -3.50 20.71 -25.22
CA LYS A 376 -3.66 19.97 -26.47
C LYS A 376 -4.70 20.66 -27.36
N GLN A 377 -4.28 21.22 -28.48
CA GLN A 377 -5.22 21.58 -29.53
C GLN A 377 -5.64 20.32 -30.27
N ARG A 378 -6.92 19.95 -30.17
CA ARG A 378 -7.48 18.88 -31.00
C ARG A 378 -7.64 19.43 -32.42
N ALA A 379 -6.75 19.06 -33.33
CA ALA A 379 -7.01 19.26 -34.75
C ALA A 379 -8.18 18.35 -35.19
N ARG A 380 -8.87 18.73 -36.28
CA ARG A 380 -9.94 17.92 -36.88
C ARG A 380 -9.43 16.51 -37.21
N ALA A 381 -10.35 15.55 -37.36
CA ALA A 381 -10.02 14.17 -37.71
C ALA A 381 -9.01 14.09 -38.87
N GLY A 382 -7.85 13.45 -38.63
CA GLY A 382 -6.81 13.25 -39.63
C GLY A 382 -5.53 14.10 -39.48
N VAL A 383 -5.46 15.05 -38.54
CA VAL A 383 -4.26 15.88 -38.31
C VAL A 383 -3.73 15.68 -36.88
N VAL A 384 -2.41 15.54 -36.74
CA VAL A 384 -1.73 15.49 -35.43
C VAL A 384 -1.91 16.84 -34.74
N GLY A 385 -2.61 16.86 -33.61
CA GLY A 385 -2.84 18.09 -32.85
C GLY A 385 -1.54 18.65 -32.26
N SER A 386 -1.36 19.97 -32.31
CA SER A 386 -0.24 20.65 -31.67
C SER A 386 -0.43 20.75 -30.16
N MET A 387 0.66 20.58 -29.39
CA MET A 387 0.69 20.84 -27.96
C MET A 387 1.30 22.23 -27.71
N HIS A 388 0.62 23.05 -26.91
CA HIS A 388 1.14 24.35 -26.48
C HIS A 388 1.49 24.26 -25.00
N LEU A 389 2.70 24.69 -24.63
CA LEU A 389 3.14 24.78 -23.25
C LEU A 389 2.89 26.18 -22.71
N VAL A 390 2.18 26.27 -21.59
CA VAL A 390 2.05 27.48 -20.78
C VAL A 390 2.92 27.32 -19.54
N GLY A 391 3.94 28.19 -19.40
CA GLY A 391 4.97 28.10 -18.35
C GLY A 391 6.37 27.88 -18.95
N ASN A 392 7.42 28.07 -18.15
CA ASN A 392 8.81 27.83 -18.57
C ASN A 392 9.36 26.56 -17.92
N VAL A 393 9.89 25.65 -18.74
CA VAL A 393 10.46 24.36 -18.32
C VAL A 393 11.93 24.21 -18.69
N SER A 394 12.52 25.22 -19.35
CA SER A 394 13.89 25.13 -19.88
C SER A 394 14.91 25.05 -18.74
N GLY A 395 15.71 23.98 -18.72
CA GLY A 395 16.71 23.71 -17.68
C GLY A 395 16.16 23.13 -16.37
N CYS A 396 14.83 23.02 -16.25
CA CYS A 396 14.12 22.60 -15.04
C CYS A 396 13.91 21.08 -14.97
N ASP A 397 13.74 20.53 -13.76
CA ASP A 397 13.17 19.18 -13.61
C ASP A 397 11.65 19.25 -13.59
N CYS A 398 11.01 18.55 -14.53
CA CYS A 398 9.56 18.54 -14.65
C CYS A 398 8.96 17.31 -13.98
N ILE A 399 7.84 17.48 -13.28
CA ILE A 399 7.03 16.39 -12.73
C ILE A 399 5.63 16.51 -13.31
N ILE A 400 5.26 15.60 -14.21
CA ILE A 400 3.90 15.51 -14.73
C ILE A 400 3.02 14.88 -13.64
N VAL A 401 1.91 15.52 -13.29
CA VAL A 401 1.00 15.03 -12.24
C VAL A 401 -0.38 14.74 -12.83
N ASP A 402 -0.86 13.52 -12.63
CA ASP A 402 -2.21 13.09 -13.03
C ASP A 402 -2.85 12.20 -11.95
N ASP A 403 -4.15 11.88 -12.04
CA ASP A 403 -4.76 10.91 -11.11
C ASP A 403 -4.42 9.47 -11.48
N MET A 404 -4.33 9.17 -12.77
CA MET A 404 -4.12 7.79 -13.22
C MET A 404 -3.42 7.69 -14.58
N ILE A 405 -2.69 6.59 -14.77
CA ILE A 405 -2.02 6.26 -16.03
C ILE A 405 -2.63 4.98 -16.61
N ASP A 406 -3.32 5.11 -17.74
CA ASP A 406 -3.97 3.99 -18.42
C ASP A 406 -3.12 3.46 -19.58
N THR A 407 -3.23 4.04 -20.77
CA THR A 407 -2.42 3.59 -21.92
C THR A 407 -1.09 4.33 -22.07
N ALA A 408 -0.75 5.19 -21.11
CA ALA A 408 0.41 6.10 -21.11
C ALA A 408 0.53 7.05 -22.34
N GLY A 409 -0.44 7.09 -23.26
CA GLY A 409 -0.31 7.86 -24.51
C GLY A 409 -0.15 9.38 -24.29
N THR A 410 -1.05 9.99 -23.52
CA THR A 410 -0.95 11.43 -23.17
C THR A 410 0.33 11.72 -22.40
N LEU A 411 0.68 10.85 -21.45
CA LEU A 411 1.84 11.02 -20.59
C LEU A 411 3.17 10.97 -21.37
N SER A 412 3.33 9.98 -22.24
CA SER A 412 4.54 9.83 -23.07
C SER A 412 4.73 11.01 -24.00
N LEU A 413 3.66 11.45 -24.68
CA LEU A 413 3.73 12.64 -25.55
C LEU A 413 4.07 13.90 -24.76
N ALA A 414 3.44 14.10 -23.60
CA ALA A 414 3.76 15.22 -22.72
C ALA A 414 5.23 15.22 -22.30
N ALA A 415 5.80 14.04 -21.99
CA ALA A 415 7.20 13.94 -21.60
C ALA A 415 8.18 14.29 -22.73
N ASP A 416 7.88 13.81 -23.95
CA ASP A 416 8.70 14.11 -25.13
C ASP A 416 8.63 15.61 -25.49
N GLU A 417 7.44 16.21 -25.42
CA GLU A 417 7.27 17.65 -25.63
C GLU A 417 8.01 18.49 -24.58
N LEU A 418 7.94 18.12 -23.30
CA LEU A 418 8.70 18.81 -22.25
C LEU A 418 10.21 18.78 -22.52
N LYS A 419 10.73 17.66 -23.04
CA LYS A 419 12.12 17.61 -23.49
C LYS A 419 12.40 18.54 -24.67
N ASN A 420 11.52 18.61 -25.65
CA ASN A 420 11.65 19.53 -26.78
C ASN A 420 11.64 21.00 -26.33
N PHE A 421 10.89 21.33 -25.27
CA PHE A 421 10.89 22.66 -24.63
C PHE A 421 12.09 22.90 -23.69
N GLY A 422 13.04 21.96 -23.60
CA GLY A 422 14.30 22.14 -22.87
C GLY A 422 14.30 21.62 -21.43
N ALA A 423 13.32 20.79 -21.03
CA ALA A 423 13.31 20.20 -19.69
C ALA A 423 14.55 19.32 -19.43
N ARG A 424 15.19 19.50 -18.27
CA ARG A 424 16.40 18.77 -17.89
C ARG A 424 16.13 17.30 -17.63
N ARG A 425 15.14 16.99 -16.79
CA ARG A 425 14.63 15.64 -16.54
C ARG A 425 13.12 15.69 -16.46
N VAL A 426 12.47 14.59 -16.83
CA VAL A 426 11.01 14.49 -16.78
C VAL A 426 10.63 13.28 -15.96
N PHE A 427 9.87 13.53 -14.91
CA PHE A 427 9.27 12.54 -14.03
C PHE A 427 7.75 12.57 -14.20
N ALA A 428 7.09 11.51 -13.76
CA ALA A 428 5.64 11.48 -13.65
C ALA A 428 5.21 10.97 -12.28
N PHE A 429 4.08 11.49 -11.80
CA PHE A 429 3.34 10.93 -10.68
C PHE A 429 1.88 10.76 -11.07
N ALA A 430 1.34 9.59 -10.76
CA ALA A 430 -0.10 9.38 -10.71
C ALA A 430 -0.46 8.42 -9.59
N THR A 431 -1.61 8.60 -8.96
CA THR A 431 -2.02 7.69 -7.88
C THR A 431 -2.28 6.28 -8.41
N HIS A 432 -2.96 6.15 -9.54
CA HIS A 432 -3.38 4.85 -10.06
C HIS A 432 -2.61 4.46 -11.34
N GLY A 433 -1.75 3.45 -11.25
CA GLY A 433 -1.04 2.88 -12.39
C GLY A 433 -1.78 1.69 -13.00
N LEU A 434 -2.65 1.91 -13.99
CA LEU A 434 -3.40 0.85 -14.68
C LEU A 434 -2.57 0.15 -15.77
N PHE A 435 -1.80 0.94 -16.53
CA PHE A 435 -0.86 0.47 -17.54
C PHE A 435 -1.43 -0.57 -18.52
N ASN A 436 -2.58 -0.27 -19.14
CA ASN A 436 -3.21 -1.18 -20.10
C ASN A 436 -2.67 -1.00 -21.52
N GLY A 437 -2.75 -2.08 -22.31
CA GLY A 437 -2.36 -2.09 -23.71
C GLY A 437 -0.89 -1.69 -23.89
N PRO A 438 -0.56 -0.75 -24.80
CA PRO A 438 0.84 -0.43 -25.17
C PRO A 438 1.55 0.47 -24.13
N ALA A 439 1.06 0.52 -22.89
CA ALA A 439 1.54 1.47 -21.89
C ALA A 439 3.02 1.23 -21.56
N ALA A 440 3.41 -0.03 -21.35
CA ALA A 440 4.77 -0.36 -20.96
C ALA A 440 5.80 0.00 -22.06
N GLU A 441 5.49 -0.31 -23.32
CA GLU A 441 6.35 0.02 -24.46
C GLU A 441 6.45 1.53 -24.69
N ARG A 442 5.35 2.26 -24.49
CA ARG A 442 5.34 3.73 -24.58
C ARG A 442 6.19 4.36 -23.51
N LEU A 443 6.11 3.88 -22.27
CA LEU A 443 6.93 4.36 -21.17
C LEU A 443 8.42 4.11 -21.44
N GLU A 444 8.78 2.95 -21.96
CA GLU A 444 10.17 2.62 -22.25
C GLU A 444 10.77 3.54 -23.33
N ARG A 445 10.00 3.84 -24.38
CA ARG A 445 10.45 4.65 -25.52
C ARG A 445 10.45 6.16 -25.28
N CYS A 446 9.58 6.67 -24.41
CA CYS A 446 9.46 8.10 -24.17
C CYS A 446 10.56 8.65 -23.24
N ALA A 447 10.64 9.97 -23.16
CA ALA A 447 11.67 10.70 -22.43
C ALA A 447 11.55 10.69 -20.89
N LEU A 448 10.60 9.94 -20.31
CA LEU A 448 10.47 9.80 -18.86
C LEU A 448 11.68 9.11 -18.25
N GLU A 449 12.17 9.66 -17.14
CA GLU A 449 13.22 9.06 -16.33
C GLU A 449 12.64 8.08 -15.30
N GLU A 450 11.53 8.46 -14.66
CA GLU A 450 10.84 7.63 -13.68
C GLU A 450 9.35 7.99 -13.61
N VAL A 451 8.51 6.97 -13.43
CA VAL A 451 7.06 7.08 -13.23
C VAL A 451 6.73 6.57 -11.85
N VAL A 452 6.28 7.44 -10.96
CA VAL A 452 5.90 7.09 -9.59
C VAL A 452 4.40 6.84 -9.54
N VAL A 453 4.00 5.68 -9.02
CA VAL A 453 2.58 5.33 -8.80
C VAL A 453 2.35 4.74 -7.42
N ALA A 454 1.12 4.85 -6.89
CA ALA A 454 0.76 4.17 -5.66
C ALA A 454 0.37 2.70 -5.90
N ASN A 455 0.49 1.85 -4.87
CA ASN A 455 0.02 0.46 -4.89
C ASN A 455 -1.52 0.31 -4.75
N THR A 456 -2.28 1.31 -5.21
CA THR A 456 -3.76 1.29 -5.24
C THR A 456 -4.31 0.31 -6.29
N VAL A 457 -3.50 0.00 -7.30
CA VAL A 457 -3.73 -1.03 -8.32
C VAL A 457 -2.47 -1.91 -8.36
N PRO A 458 -2.59 -3.26 -8.32
CA PRO A 458 -1.43 -4.11 -8.44
C PRO A 458 -0.73 -3.94 -9.79
N LEU A 459 0.59 -3.78 -9.75
CA LEU A 459 1.40 -3.66 -10.96
C LEU A 459 1.57 -5.02 -11.62
N LYS A 460 0.97 -5.20 -12.80
CA LYS A 460 1.04 -6.44 -13.60
C LYS A 460 2.49 -6.84 -13.91
N LYS A 461 2.80 -8.13 -13.78
CA LYS A 461 4.15 -8.67 -14.05
C LYS A 461 4.63 -8.36 -15.47
N GLU A 462 3.76 -8.50 -16.46
CA GLU A 462 4.04 -8.19 -17.86
C GLU A 462 4.55 -6.75 -18.06
N VAL A 463 4.00 -5.79 -17.32
CA VAL A 463 4.44 -4.39 -17.36
C VAL A 463 5.83 -4.24 -16.71
N GLN A 464 6.07 -4.93 -15.59
CA GLN A 464 7.36 -4.91 -14.90
C GLN A 464 8.48 -5.53 -15.73
N ASP A 465 8.16 -6.53 -16.54
CA ASP A 465 9.11 -7.23 -17.38
C ASP A 465 9.58 -6.35 -18.54
N ILE A 466 8.71 -5.47 -19.07
CA ILE A 466 9.02 -4.56 -20.18
C ILE A 466 9.75 -3.30 -19.72
N THR A 467 9.31 -2.64 -18.63
CA THR A 467 9.90 -1.36 -18.21
C THR A 467 10.32 -1.34 -16.75
N LYS A 468 11.50 -0.77 -16.48
CA LYS A 468 12.02 -0.54 -15.12
C LYS A 468 11.85 0.91 -14.64
N LYS A 469 11.20 1.77 -15.45
CA LYS A 469 10.95 3.17 -15.12
C LYS A 469 9.86 3.35 -14.05
N ILE A 470 9.05 2.32 -13.78
CA ILE A 470 7.94 2.41 -12.83
C ILE A 470 8.44 2.19 -11.40
N ARG A 471 8.15 3.15 -10.54
CA ARG A 471 8.36 3.07 -9.10
C ARG A 471 7.01 3.03 -8.38
N VAL A 472 6.77 1.97 -7.63
CA VAL A 472 5.60 1.86 -6.75
C VAL A 472 5.93 2.40 -5.35
N ILE A 473 5.05 3.25 -4.82
CA ILE A 473 5.02 3.72 -3.43
C ILE A 473 3.77 3.18 -2.73
N SER A 474 3.84 2.94 -1.42
CA SER A 474 2.72 2.36 -0.70
C SER A 474 1.76 3.44 -0.15
N VAL A 475 0.45 3.20 -0.27
CA VAL A 475 -0.60 3.92 0.48
C VAL A 475 -1.02 3.19 1.76
N GLY A 476 -0.36 2.08 2.11
CA GLY A 476 -0.71 1.23 3.24
C GLY A 476 -0.79 1.99 4.57
N LYS A 477 0.14 2.92 4.83
CA LYS A 477 0.10 3.73 6.05
C LYS A 477 -1.03 4.75 6.08
N LEU A 478 -1.34 5.35 4.93
CA LEU A 478 -2.46 6.28 4.77
C LEU A 478 -3.80 5.56 5.02
N LEU A 479 -3.99 4.40 4.41
CA LEU A 479 -5.17 3.57 4.58
C LEU A 479 -5.26 2.96 5.99
N GLN A 480 -4.14 2.54 6.60
CA GLN A 480 -4.08 2.10 8.00
C GLN A 480 -4.56 3.20 8.95
N GLY A 481 -4.07 4.43 8.76
CA GLY A 481 -4.52 5.59 9.54
C GLY A 481 -6.02 5.82 9.40
N ALA A 482 -6.55 5.73 8.18
CA ALA A 482 -7.98 5.92 7.92
C ALA A 482 -8.84 4.81 8.53
N ILE A 483 -8.49 3.53 8.33
CA ILE A 483 -9.20 2.38 8.91
C ILE A 483 -9.24 2.48 10.43
N ARG A 484 -8.09 2.80 11.05
CA ARG A 484 -8.02 2.98 12.50
C ARG A 484 -8.92 4.12 12.97
N ALA A 485 -8.87 5.27 12.32
CA ALA A 485 -9.69 6.42 12.69
C ALA A 485 -11.19 6.15 12.51
N ILE A 486 -11.59 5.47 11.42
CA ILE A 486 -12.97 5.04 11.18
C ILE A 486 -13.44 4.10 12.30
N HIS A 487 -12.59 3.16 12.72
CA HIS A 487 -12.92 2.21 13.77
C HIS A 487 -13.04 2.88 15.14
N THR A 488 -12.05 3.69 15.53
CA THR A 488 -11.99 4.32 16.86
C THR A 488 -12.84 5.60 16.99
N GLY A 489 -13.40 6.10 15.88
CA GLY A 489 -14.14 7.36 15.85
C GLY A 489 -13.24 8.60 15.92
N GLU A 490 -11.94 8.46 15.69
CA GLU A 490 -11.01 9.58 15.59
C GLU A 490 -11.23 10.38 14.30
N SER A 491 -10.79 11.64 14.30
CA SER A 491 -10.92 12.50 13.11
C SER A 491 -9.99 12.05 11.99
N ILE A 492 -10.57 11.64 10.86
CA ILE A 492 -9.86 11.36 9.61
C ILE A 492 -9.22 12.64 9.07
N SER A 493 -9.78 13.82 9.41
CA SER A 493 -9.28 15.10 8.92
C SER A 493 -7.82 15.37 9.29
N ALA A 494 -7.33 14.77 10.37
CA ALA A 494 -5.93 14.85 10.77
C ALA A 494 -4.97 14.22 9.75
N LEU A 495 -5.42 13.29 8.91
CA LEU A 495 -4.63 12.66 7.84
C LEU A 495 -4.44 13.58 6.62
N PHE A 496 -5.23 14.66 6.51
CA PHE A 496 -5.13 15.63 5.43
C PHE A 496 -4.20 16.81 5.74
N ASN A 497 -3.65 16.90 6.96
CA ASN A 497 -2.69 17.95 7.31
C ASN A 497 -1.33 17.71 6.64
N SER A 498 -0.82 18.73 5.97
CA SER A 498 0.38 18.71 5.11
C SER A 498 1.68 18.25 5.80
N ASP A 499 1.76 18.31 7.14
CA ASP A 499 2.94 17.89 7.90
C ASP A 499 3.12 16.36 8.00
N LEU A 500 2.16 15.55 7.52
CA LEU A 500 2.22 14.09 7.65
C LEU A 500 3.00 13.37 6.54
N GLY A 501 3.36 14.02 5.43
CA GLY A 501 3.94 13.33 4.26
C GLY A 501 5.17 12.46 4.60
N GLY A 502 6.09 12.98 5.40
CA GLY A 502 7.28 12.24 5.85
C GLY A 502 6.95 11.09 6.81
N ARG A 503 5.88 11.22 7.61
CA ARG A 503 5.37 10.14 8.45
C ARG A 503 4.66 9.08 7.61
N LEU A 504 3.95 9.43 6.54
CA LEU A 504 3.20 8.49 5.70
C LEU A 504 4.07 7.63 4.77
N LEU A 505 5.28 8.08 4.45
CA LEU A 505 6.27 7.28 3.70
C LEU A 505 7.06 6.27 4.53
N ALA A 506 7.27 6.59 5.81
CA ALA A 506 7.91 5.72 6.81
C ALA A 506 6.96 4.61 7.26
#